data_AF-B9WLV9-F1
#
_entry.id   AF-B9WLV9-F1
#
_cell.length_a   1.000
_cell.length_b   1.000
_cell.length_c   1.000
_cell.angle_alpha   90.00
_cell.angle_beta   90.00
_cell.angle_gamma   90.00
#
_symmetry.space_group_name_H-M   'P 1'
#
loop_
_entity.id
_entity.type
_entity.pdbx_description
1 polymer ?
#
loop_
_entity_poly.entity_id
_entity_poly.type
_entity_poly.pdbx_seq_one_letter_code
_entity_poly.pdbx_strand_id
1 'polypeptide(L)'
;MSCFAKVKCFLACIVLYYISYLYNYKCPTLTPLQEGVETILHPLHSHHSVLCDYLHTGINTVEPYTAKVHGFLDDHVHSHPLFIEYKVEDKLTCAKNQFSTYVYPYIHQLYQFTDAAEVHAHEHLSQVYDKVQKTLKKD
;
A
#
# COMPACT_ATOMS: atom_id res chain seq x y z
N MET A 1 14.81 10.60 -26.76
CA MET A 1 13.48 10.49 -26.11
C MET A 1 13.27 9.25 -25.23
N SER A 2 14.23 8.30 -25.13
CA SER A 2 14.06 7.09 -24.30
C SER A 2 14.14 7.32 -22.77
N CYS A 3 14.95 8.29 -22.31
CA CYS A 3 15.13 8.52 -20.87
C CYS A 3 13.88 9.04 -20.16
N PHE A 4 13.11 9.94 -20.79
CA PHE A 4 11.87 10.47 -20.20
C PHE A 4 10.78 9.40 -20.01
N ALA A 5 10.69 8.43 -20.93
CA ALA A 5 9.77 7.31 -20.79
C ALA A 5 10.16 6.37 -19.64
N LYS A 6 11.47 6.10 -19.50
CA LYS A 6 12.01 5.28 -18.38
C LYS A 6 11.76 5.92 -17.02
N VAL A 7 11.96 7.23 -16.90
CA VAL A 7 11.71 7.97 -15.64
C VAL A 7 10.22 7.94 -15.27
N LYS A 8 9.31 8.13 -16.24
CA LYS A 8 7.87 8.05 -15.98
C LYS A 8 7.43 6.66 -15.52
N CYS A 9 7.92 5.60 -16.16
CA CYS A 9 7.65 4.23 -15.71
C CYS A 9 8.18 3.99 -14.30
N PHE A 10 9.40 4.44 -13.99
CA PHE A 10 9.99 4.26 -12.68
C PHE A 10 9.18 5.00 -11.59
N LEU A 11 8.76 6.24 -11.84
CA LEU A 11 7.89 6.98 -10.94
C LEU A 11 6.55 6.29 -10.74
N ALA A 12 5.93 5.79 -11.82
CA ALA A 12 4.67 5.04 -11.71
C ALA A 12 4.84 3.77 -10.85
N CYS A 13 5.94 3.02 -11.02
CA CYS A 13 6.24 1.86 -10.20
C CYS A 13 6.42 2.23 -8.73
N ILE A 14 7.11 3.32 -8.42
CA ILE A 14 7.27 3.82 -7.04
C ILE A 14 5.91 4.18 -6.45
N VAL A 15 5.07 4.90 -7.19
CA VAL A 15 3.74 5.30 -6.72
C VAL A 15 2.87 4.07 -6.45
N LEU A 16 2.86 3.09 -7.37
CA LEU A 16 2.11 1.85 -7.18
C LEU A 16 2.61 1.05 -5.98
N TYR A 17 3.92 0.95 -5.82
CA TYR A 17 4.53 0.33 -4.65
C TYR A 17 4.11 1.04 -3.35
N TYR A 18 4.16 2.37 -3.33
CA TYR A 18 3.81 3.17 -2.16
C TYR A 18 2.33 3.06 -1.80
N ILE A 19 1.44 3.05 -2.78
CA ILE A 19 0.01 2.79 -2.57
C ILE A 19 -0.19 1.39 -1.98
N SER A 20 0.51 0.38 -2.51
CA SER A 20 0.45 -0.99 -1.99
C SER A 20 0.95 -1.10 -0.54
N TYR A 21 2.04 -0.41 -0.21
CA TYR A 21 2.57 -0.28 1.15
C TYR A 21 1.56 0.39 2.09
N LEU A 22 0.99 1.53 1.70
CA LEU A 22 -0.02 2.22 2.50
C LEU A 22 -1.24 1.33 2.72
N TYR A 23 -1.78 0.73 1.66
CA TYR A 23 -2.98 -0.09 1.72
C TYR A 23 -2.82 -1.36 2.57
N ASN A 24 -1.76 -2.13 2.32
CA ASN A 24 -1.60 -3.47 2.91
C ASN A 24 -0.87 -3.46 4.26
N TYR A 25 -0.12 -2.40 4.58
CA TYR A 25 0.69 -2.33 5.79
C TYR A 25 0.31 -1.11 6.65
N LYS A 26 0.51 0.12 6.15
CA LYS A 26 0.44 1.30 7.02
C LYS A 26 -0.98 1.65 7.49
N CYS A 27 -1.96 1.69 6.60
CA CYS A 27 -3.33 2.06 6.97
C CYS A 27 -3.98 1.09 7.97
N PRO A 28 -3.84 -0.25 7.83
CA PRO A 28 -4.29 -1.20 8.86
C PRO A 28 -3.60 -1.02 10.22
N THR A 29 -2.34 -0.57 10.25
CA THR A 29 -1.66 -0.28 11.53
C THR A 29 -2.08 1.03 12.19
N LEU A 30 -2.81 1.89 11.49
CA LEU A 30 -3.25 3.22 11.97
C LEU A 30 -4.70 3.23 12.50
N THR A 31 -5.47 2.17 12.29
CA THR A 31 -6.81 2.03 12.88
C THR A 31 -6.72 1.91 14.41
N PRO A 32 -7.56 2.62 15.18
CA PRO A 32 -7.43 2.68 16.63
C PRO A 32 -7.86 1.36 17.28
N LEU A 33 -7.03 0.87 18.20
CA LEU A 33 -7.17 -0.32 19.06
C LEU A 33 -7.09 -1.69 18.38
N GLN A 34 -5.86 -2.23 18.32
CA GLN A 34 -5.65 -3.59 18.79
C GLN A 34 -4.40 -3.62 19.69
N GLU A 35 -4.69 -3.54 20.98
CA GLU A 35 -3.86 -3.95 22.13
C GLU A 35 -2.40 -3.49 22.19
N GLY A 36 -2.19 -2.39 22.93
CA GLY A 36 -1.31 -2.48 24.09
C GLY A 36 0.20 -2.53 23.87
N VAL A 37 0.70 -2.15 22.70
CA VAL A 37 2.12 -1.83 22.54
C VAL A 37 2.21 -0.34 22.29
N GLU A 38 2.97 0.34 23.13
CA GLU A 38 3.45 1.71 22.97
C GLU A 38 4.09 1.87 21.59
N THR A 39 3.28 2.09 20.56
CA THR A 39 3.79 2.47 19.25
C THR A 39 4.24 3.90 19.38
N ILE A 40 5.56 4.05 19.57
CA ILE A 40 6.35 5.22 19.22
C ILE A 40 5.59 5.97 18.12
N LEU A 41 5.00 7.11 18.50
CA LEU A 41 4.17 7.91 17.63
C LEU A 41 4.99 8.20 16.37
N HIS A 42 4.68 7.53 15.26
CA HIS A 42 5.46 7.69 14.03
C HIS A 42 5.42 9.17 13.67
N PRO A 43 6.55 9.85 13.42
CA PRO A 43 6.57 11.30 13.21
C PRO A 43 5.71 11.73 12.01
N LEU A 44 5.41 10.80 11.10
CA LEU A 44 4.54 10.97 9.93
C LEU A 44 3.07 10.59 10.16
N HIS A 45 2.63 10.29 11.39
CA HIS A 45 1.28 9.78 11.64
C HIS A 45 0.18 10.64 11.00
N SER A 46 0.25 11.96 11.12
CA SER A 46 -0.71 12.89 10.52
C SER A 46 -0.71 12.87 8.99
N HIS A 47 0.45 12.67 8.38
CA HIS A 47 0.55 12.55 6.92
C HIS A 47 0.01 11.21 6.43
N HIS A 48 0.32 10.13 7.13
CA HIS A 48 -0.19 8.81 6.78
C HIS A 48 -1.70 8.69 7.00
N SER A 49 -2.27 9.30 8.05
CA SER A 49 -3.72 9.29 8.26
C SER A 49 -4.47 9.96 7.10
N VAL A 50 -4.00 11.12 6.65
CA VAL A 50 -4.59 11.84 5.49
C VAL A 50 -4.47 11.00 4.21
N LEU A 51 -3.30 10.39 3.97
CA LEU A 51 -3.09 9.52 2.81
C LEU A 51 -4.01 8.30 2.84
N CYS A 52 -4.22 7.72 4.01
CA CYS A 52 -5.17 6.63 4.21
C CYS A 52 -6.60 7.08 3.94
N ASP A 53 -7.02 8.27 4.39
CA ASP A 53 -8.36 8.79 4.11
C ASP A 53 -8.60 8.98 2.60
N TYR A 54 -7.61 9.52 1.87
CA TYR A 54 -7.68 9.64 0.42
C TYR A 54 -7.78 8.29 -0.27
N LEU A 55 -7.00 7.31 0.20
CA LEU A 55 -7.01 5.96 -0.34
C LEU A 55 -8.36 5.28 -0.12
N HIS A 56 -8.93 5.37 1.08
CA HIS A 56 -10.26 4.84 1.39
C HIS A 56 -11.35 5.54 0.56
N THR A 57 -11.29 6.87 0.45
CA THR A 57 -12.23 7.63 -0.39
C THR A 57 -12.18 7.17 -1.85
N GLY A 58 -10.97 6.95 -2.38
CA GLY A 58 -10.76 6.42 -3.72
C GLY A 58 -11.36 5.02 -3.89
N ILE A 59 -11.13 4.13 -2.93
CA ILE A 59 -11.69 2.77 -2.93
C ILE A 59 -13.22 2.83 -2.92
N ASN A 60 -13.82 3.58 -2.00
CA ASN A 60 -15.28 3.71 -1.88
C ASN A 60 -15.92 4.28 -3.16
N THR A 61 -15.20 5.14 -3.89
CA THR A 61 -15.67 5.69 -5.16
C THR A 61 -15.68 4.63 -6.27
N VAL A 62 -14.70 3.72 -6.27
CA VAL A 62 -14.53 2.68 -7.30
C VAL A 62 -15.32 1.41 -6.96
N GLU A 63 -15.58 1.16 -5.68
CA GLU A 63 -16.31 0.01 -5.14
C GLU A 63 -17.59 -0.37 -5.90
N PRO A 64 -18.52 0.56 -6.23
CA PRO A 64 -19.75 0.18 -6.94
C PRO A 64 -19.48 -0.37 -8.34
N TYR A 65 -18.40 0.06 -9.01
CA TYR A 65 -18.02 -0.44 -10.32
C TYR A 65 -17.37 -1.82 -10.21
N THR A 66 -16.49 -2.01 -9.23
CA THR A 66 -15.86 -3.31 -8.97
C THR A 66 -16.90 -4.34 -8.53
N ALA A 67 -17.86 -3.96 -7.69
CA ALA A 67 -18.94 -4.83 -7.25
C ALA A 67 -19.80 -5.32 -8.42
N LYS A 68 -20.10 -4.43 -9.38
CA LYS A 68 -20.82 -4.80 -10.60
C LYS A 68 -20.06 -5.81 -11.46
N VAL A 69 -18.74 -5.66 -11.58
CA VAL A 69 -17.89 -6.61 -12.30
C VAL A 69 -17.85 -7.95 -11.56
N HIS A 70 -17.66 -7.93 -10.24
CA HIS A 70 -17.69 -9.16 -9.43
C HIS A 70 -19.02 -9.91 -9.56
N GLY A 71 -20.16 -9.21 -9.48
CA GLY A 71 -21.47 -9.83 -9.68
C GLY A 71 -21.62 -10.47 -11.07
N PHE A 72 -21.12 -9.82 -12.13
CA PHE A 72 -21.12 -10.43 -13.47
C PHE A 72 -20.27 -11.70 -13.54
N LEU A 73 -19.07 -11.70 -12.95
CA LEU A 73 -18.20 -12.88 -12.90
C LEU A 73 -18.85 -14.00 -12.09
N ASP A 74 -19.48 -13.70 -10.96
CA ASP A 74 -20.18 -14.70 -10.15
C ASP A 74 -21.30 -15.37 -10.95
N ASP A 75 -22.14 -14.55 -11.60
CA ASP A 75 -23.31 -15.02 -12.33
C ASP A 75 -22.97 -15.81 -13.60
N HIS A 76 -21.86 -15.51 -14.28
CA HIS A 76 -21.55 -16.06 -15.61
C HIS A 76 -20.29 -16.93 -15.67
N VAL A 77 -19.30 -16.66 -14.83
CA VAL A 77 -18.00 -17.35 -14.86
C VAL A 77 -17.94 -18.39 -13.75
N HIS A 78 -18.22 -18.01 -12.51
CA HIS A 78 -18.12 -18.92 -11.37
C HIS A 78 -19.25 -19.97 -11.36
N SER A 79 -20.42 -19.62 -11.88
CA SER A 79 -21.54 -20.54 -12.08
C SER A 79 -21.35 -21.50 -13.28
N HIS A 80 -20.37 -21.26 -14.15
CA HIS A 80 -20.22 -22.02 -15.38
C HIS A 80 -19.81 -23.48 -15.11
N PRO A 81 -20.42 -24.48 -15.78
CA PRO A 81 -20.14 -25.89 -15.51
C PRO A 81 -18.65 -26.26 -15.57
N LEU A 82 -17.93 -25.72 -16.56
CA LEU A 82 -16.48 -25.93 -16.69
C LEU A 82 -15.68 -25.32 -15.52
N PHE A 83 -16.11 -24.19 -14.95
CA PHE A 83 -15.41 -23.56 -13.83
C PHE A 83 -15.47 -24.44 -12.58
N ILE A 84 -16.65 -25.04 -12.35
CA ILE A 84 -16.91 -25.99 -11.27
C ILE A 84 -16.16 -27.31 -11.53
N GLU A 85 -16.29 -27.87 -12.75
CA GLU A 85 -15.66 -29.13 -13.14
C GLU A 85 -14.14 -29.09 -12.99
N TYR A 86 -13.50 -28.00 -13.41
CA TYR A 86 -12.05 -27.84 -13.30
C TYR A 86 -11.56 -27.33 -11.94
N LYS A 87 -12.47 -27.17 -10.97
CA LYS A 87 -12.18 -26.68 -9.61
C LYS A 87 -11.31 -25.43 -9.62
N VAL A 88 -11.69 -24.45 -10.46
CA VAL A 88 -10.88 -23.25 -10.69
C VAL A 88 -10.77 -22.43 -9.41
N GLU A 89 -11.83 -22.38 -8.60
CA GLU A 89 -11.83 -21.72 -7.29
C GLU A 89 -10.82 -22.35 -6.30
N ASP A 90 -10.75 -23.68 -6.24
CA ASP A 90 -9.77 -24.38 -5.39
C ASP A 90 -8.33 -24.05 -5.83
N LYS A 91 -8.09 -23.98 -7.14
CA LYS A 91 -6.77 -23.62 -7.69
C LYS A 91 -6.39 -22.17 -7.39
N LEU A 92 -7.35 -21.25 -7.54
CA LEU A 92 -7.18 -19.85 -7.16
C LEU A 92 -6.87 -19.70 -5.68
N THR A 93 -7.59 -20.43 -4.82
CA THR A 93 -7.37 -20.44 -3.37
C THR A 93 -6.00 -21.02 -3.02
N CYS A 94 -5.61 -22.12 -3.66
CA CYS A 94 -4.28 -22.71 -3.49
C CYS A 94 -3.17 -21.72 -3.89
N ALA A 95 -3.31 -21.04 -5.03
CA ALA A 95 -2.35 -20.03 -5.48
C ALA A 95 -2.26 -18.84 -4.50
N LYS A 96 -3.41 -18.34 -4.00
CA LYS A 96 -3.45 -17.30 -2.95
C LYS A 96 -2.74 -17.76 -1.68
N ASN A 97 -2.96 -19.00 -1.25
CA ASN A 97 -2.30 -19.57 -0.09
C ASN A 97 -0.80 -19.67 -0.29
N GLN A 98 -0.33 -20.18 -1.44
CA GLN A 98 1.09 -20.23 -1.74
C GLN A 98 1.73 -18.84 -1.76
N PHE A 99 1.07 -17.85 -2.37
CA PHE A 99 1.54 -16.47 -2.34
C PHE A 99 1.64 -15.95 -0.89
N SER A 100 0.60 -16.15 -0.09
CA SER A 100 0.55 -15.72 1.31
C SER A 100 1.63 -16.41 2.17
N THR A 101 1.89 -17.68 1.93
CA THR A 101 2.90 -18.45 2.68
C THR A 101 4.32 -18.11 2.27
N TYR A 102 4.59 -17.96 0.97
CA TYR A 102 5.97 -17.91 0.47
C TYR A 102 6.42 -16.53 -0.01
N VAL A 103 5.52 -15.68 -0.48
CA VAL A 103 5.89 -14.38 -1.08
C VAL A 103 5.58 -13.24 -0.12
N TYR A 104 4.40 -13.26 0.48
CA TYR A 104 3.95 -12.20 1.38
C TYR A 104 4.90 -11.92 2.55
N PRO A 105 5.58 -12.89 3.19
CA PRO A 105 6.52 -12.59 4.28
C PRO A 105 7.68 -11.68 3.84
N TYR A 106 8.19 -11.86 2.63
CA TYR A 106 9.26 -11.02 2.09
C TYR A 106 8.74 -9.61 1.72
N ILE A 107 7.52 -9.54 1.18
CA ILE A 107 6.87 -8.24 0.92
C ILE A 107 6.64 -7.50 2.24
N HIS A 108 6.18 -8.20 3.28
CA HIS A 108 5.95 -7.63 4.60
C HIS A 108 7.26 -7.11 5.23
N GLN A 109 8.36 -7.87 5.12
CA GLN A 109 9.68 -7.39 5.55
C GLN A 109 10.10 -6.14 4.77
N LEU A 110 9.90 -6.11 3.45
CA LEU A 110 10.20 -4.92 2.63
C LEU A 110 9.40 -3.69 3.09
N TYR A 111 8.14 -3.87 3.48
CA TYR A 111 7.32 -2.82 4.07
C TYR A 111 7.87 -2.34 5.42
N GLN A 112 8.30 -3.24 6.30
CA GLN A 112 8.96 -2.88 7.56
C GLN A 112 10.23 -2.05 7.32
N PHE A 113 11.06 -2.44 6.34
CA PHE A 113 12.24 -1.67 5.97
C PHE A 113 11.89 -0.29 5.41
N THR A 114 10.82 -0.20 4.62
CA THR A 114 10.34 1.07 4.07
C THR A 114 9.89 2.00 5.18
N ASP A 115 9.19 1.48 6.18
CA ASP A 115 8.73 2.26 7.34
C ASP A 115 9.92 2.85 8.12
N ALA A 116 10.93 2.03 8.41
CA ALA A 116 12.16 2.51 9.06
C ALA A 116 12.91 3.54 8.20
N ALA A 117 13.00 3.31 6.89
CA ALA A 117 13.64 4.24 5.96
C ALA A 117 12.90 5.59 5.89
N GLU A 118 11.57 5.61 5.97
CA GLU A 118 10.78 6.83 6.02
C GLU A 118 11.06 7.67 7.27
N VAL A 119 11.16 7.03 8.44
CA VAL A 119 11.53 7.72 9.69
C VAL A 119 12.90 8.38 9.54
N HIS A 120 13.90 7.62 9.10
CA HIS A 120 15.26 8.15 8.94
C HIS A 120 15.34 9.25 7.88
N ALA A 121 14.62 9.10 6.77
CA ALA A 121 14.55 10.14 5.74
C ALA A 121 13.92 11.42 6.29
N HIS A 122 12.83 11.31 7.06
CA HIS A 122 12.18 12.45 7.69
C HIS A 122 13.07 13.14 8.73
N GLU A 123 13.74 12.37 9.58
CA GLU A 123 14.71 12.92 10.54
C GLU A 123 15.84 13.66 9.84
N HIS A 124 16.40 13.08 8.77
CA HIS A 124 17.48 13.73 8.02
C HIS A 124 17.00 15.01 7.33
N LEU A 125 15.84 14.97 6.67
CA LEU A 125 15.27 16.12 5.97
C LEU A 125 14.88 17.25 6.94
N SER A 126 14.31 16.91 8.10
CA SER A 126 13.98 17.91 9.14
C SER A 126 15.23 18.58 9.69
N GLN A 127 16.32 17.82 9.93
CA GLN A 127 17.60 18.40 10.35
C GLN A 127 18.22 19.32 9.29
N VAL A 128 18.15 18.94 8.01
CA VAL A 128 18.63 19.79 6.90
C VAL A 128 17.79 21.06 6.80
N TYR A 129 16.47 20.92 6.87
CA TYR A 129 15.54 22.05 6.83
C TYR A 129 15.80 23.03 7.99
N ASP A 130 15.96 22.52 9.21
CA ASP A 130 16.28 23.33 10.39
C ASP A 130 17.60 24.07 10.24
N LYS A 131 18.63 23.42 9.68
CA LYS A 131 19.93 24.06 9.39
C LYS A 131 19.76 25.18 8.37
N VAL A 132 19.05 24.93 7.27
CA VAL A 132 18.79 25.94 6.23
C VAL A 132 17.99 27.11 6.80
N GLN A 133 16.95 26.84 7.57
CA GLN A 133 16.10 27.88 8.17
C GLN A 133 16.86 28.72 9.19
N LYS A 134 17.76 28.11 9.99
CA LYS A 134 18.64 28.84 10.92
C LYS A 134 19.67 29.70 10.20
N THR A 135 20.15 29.28 9.03
CA THR A 135 21.03 30.09 8.18
C THR A 135 20.27 31.24 7.53
N LEU A 136 19.04 31.01 7.03
CA LEU A 136 18.22 32.04 6.36
C LEU A 136 17.63 33.08 7.32
N LYS A 137 17.43 32.76 8.61
CA LYS A 137 16.97 33.71 9.63
C LYS A 137 18.10 34.54 10.27
N LYS A 138 19.35 34.32 9.86
CA LYS A 138 20.54 35.00 10.39
C LYS A 138 20.97 36.22 9.56
N ASP A 139 20.28 36.48 8.45
CA ASP A 139 20.30 37.74 7.69
C ASP A 139 19.04 38.56 8.00
#